data_AF-A0A754B3V5-F1
#
_entry.id   AF-A0A754B3V5-F1
#
_cell.length_a   1.000
_cell.length_b   1.000
_cell.length_c   1.000
_cell.angle_alpha   90.00
_cell.angle_beta   90.00
_cell.angle_gamma   90.00
#
_symmetry.space_group_name_H-M   'P 1'
#
loop_
_entity.id
_entity.type
_entity.pdbx_description
1 polymer ?
#
loop_
_entity_poly.entity_id
_entity_poly.type
_entity_poly.pdbx_seq_one_letter_code
_entity_poly.pdbx_strand_id
1 'polypeptide(L)' 'MRTTVTIDDALYKQALEMADPGMDKSDIFREAVKTFVRVQAAKRLASLGGASPDMEITPRRREDLPEQ' A
#
# COMPACT_ATOMS: atom_id res chain seq x y z
N MET A 1 -19.38 12.96 -2.27
CA MET A 1 -19.29 13.67 -0.97
C MET A 1 -18.24 14.76 -1.09
N ARG A 2 -18.52 16.00 -0.67
CA ARG A 2 -17.57 17.11 -0.71
C ARG A 2 -17.07 17.37 0.71
N THR A 3 -15.76 17.35 0.92
CA THR A 3 -15.13 17.53 2.21
C THR A 3 -14.00 18.54 2.07
N THR A 4 -13.92 19.49 2.99
CA THR A 4 -12.81 20.46 3.07
C THR A 4 -11.88 20.00 4.20
N VAL A 5 -10.58 19.92 3.91
CA VAL A 5 -9.54 19.52 4.88
C VAL A 5 -8.41 20.54 4.85
N THR A 6 -7.78 20.77 6.00
CA THR A 6 -6.58 21.59 6.10
C THR A 6 -5.36 20.67 6.02
N ILE A 7 -4.42 20.99 5.12
CA ILE A 7 -3.18 20.25 4.93
C ILE A 7 -2.01 21.23 4.93
N ASP A 8 -0.84 20.77 5.38
CA ASP A 8 0.39 21.53 5.30
C ASP A 8 0.81 21.76 3.84
N ASP A 9 1.18 23.00 3.51
CA ASP A 9 1.54 23.39 2.14
C ASP A 9 2.83 22.73 1.65
N ALA A 10 3.81 22.50 2.54
CA ALA A 10 5.05 21.84 2.16
C ALA A 10 4.78 20.37 1.81
N LEU A 11 3.96 19.69 2.62
CA LEU A 11 3.53 18.32 2.33
C LEU A 11 2.73 18.24 1.02
N TYR A 12 1.81 19.19 0.80
CA TYR A 12 1.02 19.23 -0.43
C TYR A 12 1.89 19.48 -1.67
N LYS A 13 2.90 20.36 -1.56
CA LYS A 13 3.86 20.62 -2.64
C LYS A 13 4.69 19.38 -2.97
N GLN A 14 5.18 18.66 -1.97
CA GLN A 14 5.90 17.41 -2.18
C GLN A 14 5.02 16.36 -2.88
N ALA A 15 3.75 16.27 -2.50
CA ALA A 15 2.83 15.37 -3.18
C ALA A 15 2.61 15.74 -4.65
N LEU A 16 2.55 17.04 -4.98
CA LEU A 16 2.47 17.51 -6.36
C LEU A 16 3.74 17.22 -7.18
N GLU A 17 4.92 17.35 -6.58
CA GLU A 17 6.20 17.05 -7.24
C GLU A 17 6.34 15.57 -7.59
N MET A 18 5.67 14.70 -6.83
CA MET A 18 5.66 13.24 -7.03
C MET A 18 4.45 12.74 -7.83
N ALA A 19 3.49 13.61 -8.14
CA ALA A 19 2.28 13.21 -8.82
C ALA A 19 2.53 12.90 -10.30
N ASP A 20 1.82 11.89 -10.82
CA ASP A 20 1.90 11.56 -12.24
C ASP A 20 1.38 12.70 -13.13
N PRO A 21 1.90 12.84 -14.36
CA PRO A 21 1.39 13.82 -15.31
C PRO A 21 -0.12 13.66 -15.52
N GLY A 22 -0.86 14.75 -15.29
CA GLY A 22 -2.32 14.77 -15.47
C GLY A 22 -3.15 14.35 -14.25
N MET A 23 -2.52 14.07 -13.11
CA MET A 23 -3.22 13.82 -11.85
C MET A 23 -3.83 15.12 -11.30
N ASP A 24 -5.13 15.11 -11.01
CA ASP A 24 -5.80 16.26 -10.38
C ASP A 24 -5.57 16.25 -8.85
N LYS A 25 -5.75 17.41 -8.19
CA LYS A 25 -5.62 17.55 -6.73
C LYS A 25 -6.47 16.53 -5.98
N SER A 26 -7.68 16.28 -6.49
CA SER A 26 -8.61 15.32 -5.90
C SER A 26 -8.10 13.88 -5.96
N ASP A 27 -7.31 13.55 -6.98
CA ASP A 27 -6.75 12.20 -7.15
C ASP A 27 -5.61 11.96 -6.18
N ILE A 28 -4.78 12.98 -5.91
CA ILE A 28 -3.74 12.93 -4.87
C ILE A 28 -4.36 12.59 -3.51
N PHE A 29 -5.44 13.29 -3.12
CA PHE A 29 -6.14 12.99 -1.86
C PHE A 29 -6.76 11.59 -1.86
N ARG A 30 -7.34 11.15 -2.98
CA ARG A 30 -7.91 9.81 -3.09
C ARG A 30 -6.85 8.73 -2.92
N GLU A 31 -5.67 8.90 -3.52
CA GLU A 31 -4.57 7.95 -3.34
C GLU A 31 -3.94 8.01 -1.95
N ALA A 32 -3.85 9.19 -1.33
CA ALA A 32 -3.41 9.30 0.05
C ALA A 32 -4.30 8.46 0.99
N VAL A 33 -5.63 8.54 0.82
CA VAL A 33 -6.59 7.76 1.62
C VAL A 33 -6.48 6.26 1.33
N LYS A 34 -6.41 5.84 0.06
CA LYS A 34 -6.22 4.42 -0.29
C LYS A 34 -4.93 3.86 0.30
N THR A 35 -3.84 4.62 0.20
CA THR A 35 -2.53 4.23 0.75
C THR A 35 -2.58 4.14 2.27
N PHE A 36 -3.23 5.09 2.94
CA PHE A 36 -3.45 5.04 4.38
C PHE A 36 -4.16 3.76 4.81
N VAL A 37 -5.26 3.38 4.13
CA VAL A 37 -5.99 2.14 4.42
C VAL A 37 -5.08 0.92 4.24
N ARG A 38 -4.32 0.85 3.14
CA ARG A 38 -3.38 -0.25 2.89
C ARG A 38 -2.34 -0.38 4.00
N VAL A 39 -1.72 0.74 4.40
CA VAL A 39 -0.67 0.75 5.43
C VAL A 39 -1.24 0.36 6.80
N GLN A 40 -2.42 0.87 7.18
CA GLN A 40 -3.04 0.52 8.45
C GLN A 40 -3.51 -0.94 8.49
N ALA A 41 -4.05 -1.45 7.39
CA ALA A 41 -4.39 -2.86 7.26
C ALA A 41 -3.15 -3.75 7.42
N ALA A 42 -2.06 -3.42 6.73
CA ALA A 42 -0.79 -4.15 6.84
C ALA A 42 -0.23 -4.11 8.27
N LYS A 43 -0.24 -2.93 8.93
CA LYS A 43 0.17 -2.80 10.33
C LYS A 43 -0.68 -3.67 11.25
N ARG A 44 -2.00 -3.65 11.09
CA ARG A 44 -2.91 -4.49 11.89
C ARG A 44 -2.62 -5.97 11.67
N LEU A 45 -2.41 -6.41 10.44
CA LEU A 45 -2.03 -7.79 10.12
C LEU A 45 -0.68 -8.17 10.75
N ALA A 46 0.32 -7.30 10.66
CA ALA A 46 1.62 -7.53 11.28
C ALA A 46 1.51 -7.60 12.83
N SER A 47 0.67 -6.78 13.44
CA SER A 47 0.39 -6.83 14.88
C SER A 47 -0.31 -8.12 15.33
N LEU A 48 -1.01 -8.83 14.44
CA LEU A 48 -1.51 -10.18 14.73
C LEU A 48 -0.36 -11.21 14.85
N GLY A 49 0.89 -10.83 14.58
CA GLY A 49 2.07 -11.61 14.96
C GLY A 49 2.27 -12.89 14.16
N GLY A 50 1.68 -13.02 12.96
CA GLY A 50 1.77 -14.26 12.20
C GLY A 50 1.08 -15.43 12.90
N ALA A 51 -0.10 -15.18 13.48
CA ALA A 51 -0.88 -16.11 14.30
C ALA A 51 -1.46 -17.34 13.57
N SER A 52 -0.88 -17.78 12.46
CA SER A 52 -1.15 -19.11 11.92
C SER A 52 0.08 -20.01 12.12
N PRO A 53 0.38 -20.43 13.37
CA PRO A 53 1.45 -21.39 13.65
C PRO A 53 1.23 -22.72 12.92
N ASP A 54 -0.03 -23.08 12.66
CA ASP A 54 -0.42 -24.29 11.93
C ASP A 54 -0.59 -24.07 10.42
N MET A 55 -0.07 -22.96 9.87
CA MET A 55 -0.17 -22.70 8.42
C MET A 55 0.62 -23.75 7.64
N GLU A 56 -0.08 -24.54 6.83
CA GLU A 56 0.54 -25.55 5.99
C GLU A 56 1.44 -24.90 4.92
N ILE A 57 2.73 -25.20 4.95
CA ILE A 57 3.70 -24.62 4.03
C ILE A 57 3.52 -25.29 2.66
N THR A 58 3.06 -24.53 1.67
CA THR A 58 2.98 -25.04 0.29
C THR A 58 4.39 -25.42 -0.21
N PRO A 59 4.57 -26.60 -0.85
CA PRO A 59 5.87 -27.01 -1.37
C PRO A 59 6.46 -25.94 -2.29
N ARG A 60 7.73 -25.57 -2.08
CA ARG A 60 8.42 -24.68 -3.02
C ARG A 60 8.57 -25.43 -4.33
N ARG A 61 7.99 -24.89 -5.41
CA ARG A 61 8.26 -25.36 -6.77
C ARG A 61 9.75 -25.13 -7.05
N ARG A 62 10.57 -26.18 -6.95
CA ARG A 62 11.87 -26.22 -7.60
C ARG A 62 11.59 -26.46 -9.07
N GLU A 63 12.17 -25.65 -9.95
CA GLU A 63 12.19 -25.98 -11.37
C GLU A 63 12.86 -27.35 -11.49
N ASP A 64 12.16 -28.31 -12.09
CA ASP A 64 12.72 -29.63 -12.37
C ASP A 64 13.99 -29.42 -13.20
N LEU A 65 15.14 -29.71 -12.60
CA LEU A 65 16.41 -29.77 -13.32
C LEU A 65 16.20 -30.76 -14.48
N PRO A 66 16.46 -30.38 -15.73
CA PRO A 66 16.28 -31.28 -16.85
C PRO A 66 17.16 -32.51 -16.65
N GLU A 67 16.54 -33.70 -16.59
CA GLU A 67 17.25 -34.97 -16.60
C GLU A 67 18.07 -35.06 -17.89
N GLN A 68 19.38 -35.31 -17.74
CA GLN A 68 20.34 -35.53 -18.83
C GLN A 68 20.17 -36.93 -19.42
#